data_AF-A0A915CRL8-F1
#
_entry.id   AF-A0A915CRL8-F1
#
_cell.length_a   1.000
_cell.length_b   1.000
_cell.length_c   1.000
_cell.angle_alpha   90.00
_cell.angle_beta   90.00
_cell.angle_gamma   90.00
#
_symmetry.space_group_name_H-M   'P 1'
#
loop_
_entity.id
_entity.type
_entity.pdbx_description
1 polymer ?
#
loop_
_entity_poly.entity_id
_entity_poly.type
_entity_poly.pdbx_seq_one_letter_code
_entity_poly.pdbx_strand_id
1 'polypeptide(L)'
;MWNIKVPYKKSQKEAGEWRGPTAAGCGNDAAKGGREAYFKNPVYHIALEDGSDDNCLLVDLRGPKEYSVGFDLVQVSSFRNRPFERKDSGAFRPGFTFLQLDQVPGGVYALRPMTFVSGQEGPFIIRVQCSCNFSIKKIQ
;
A
#
# COMPACT_ATOMS: atom_id res chain seq x y z
N MET A 1 18.98 31.60 -0.16
CA MET A 1 18.76 30.45 -1.06
C MET A 1 17.96 29.42 -0.31
N TRP A 2 16.70 29.17 -0.66
CA TRP A 2 15.89 28.15 0.03
C TRP A 2 16.37 26.77 -0.44
N ASN A 3 16.98 26.01 0.47
CA ASN A 3 17.43 24.66 0.18
C ASN A 3 16.20 23.73 0.22
N ILE A 4 15.59 23.45 -0.93
CA ILE A 4 14.45 22.53 -1.03
C ILE A 4 14.98 21.12 -0.82
N LYS A 5 14.81 20.58 0.39
CA LYS A 5 15.12 19.18 0.67
C LYS A 5 14.12 18.31 -0.09
N VAL A 6 14.61 17.50 -1.03
CA VAL A 6 13.81 16.46 -1.68
C VAL A 6 13.64 15.31 -0.68
N PRO A 7 12.43 15.06 -0.14
CA PRO A 7 12.26 14.09 0.94
C PRO A 7 12.40 12.65 0.43
N TYR A 8 11.97 12.36 -0.81
CA TYR A 8 11.99 11.02 -1.37
C TYR A 8 13.19 10.81 -2.31
N LYS A 9 14.18 10.05 -1.85
CA LYS A 9 15.43 9.79 -2.59
C LYS A 9 15.36 8.51 -3.41
N LYS A 10 14.44 7.60 -3.08
CA LYS A 10 14.28 6.29 -3.71
C LYS A 10 12.86 6.13 -4.23
N SER A 11 12.71 5.48 -5.37
CA SER A 11 11.41 5.19 -5.98
C SER A 11 11.47 3.81 -6.66
N GLN A 12 10.47 2.98 -6.41
CA GLN A 12 10.27 1.69 -7.10
C GLN A 12 8.81 1.56 -7.53
N LYS A 13 8.55 0.76 -8.56
CA LYS A 13 7.23 0.47 -9.08
C LYS A 13 7.05 -1.03 -9.19
N GLU A 14 5.88 -1.51 -8.79
CA GLU A 14 5.47 -2.89 -8.93
C GLU A 14 4.16 -2.96 -9.70
N ALA A 15 4.12 -3.82 -10.71
CA ALA A 15 2.90 -4.14 -11.42
C ALA A 15 2.22 -5.36 -10.76
N GLY A 16 0.90 -5.35 -10.74
CA GLY A 16 0.10 -6.46 -10.26
C GLY A 16 -1.26 -6.49 -10.93
N GLU A 17 -2.09 -7.44 -10.52
CA GLU A 17 -3.48 -7.53 -10.96
C GLU A 17 -4.38 -8.09 -9.87
N TRP A 18 -5.64 -7.68 -9.91
CA TRP A 18 -6.75 -8.37 -9.26
C TRP A 18 -7.31 -9.39 -10.25
N ARG A 19 -7.31 -10.67 -9.91
CA ARG A 19 -7.81 -11.74 -10.78
C ARG A 19 -8.33 -12.92 -9.97
N GLY A 20 -9.49 -13.45 -10.35
CA GLY A 20 -10.12 -14.59 -9.69
C GLY A 20 -10.24 -14.34 -8.17
N PRO A 21 -9.66 -15.21 -7.32
CA PRO A 21 -9.76 -15.06 -5.86
C PRO A 21 -9.18 -13.75 -5.31
N THR A 22 -8.22 -13.12 -6.01
CA THR A 22 -7.58 -11.89 -5.53
C THR A 22 -8.36 -10.62 -5.87
N ALA A 23 -9.38 -10.70 -6.74
CA ALA A 23 -10.34 -9.62 -6.98
C ALA A 23 -11.41 -9.58 -5.87
N ALA A 24 -10.99 -9.50 -4.62
CA ALA A 24 -11.86 -9.75 -3.48
C ALA A 24 -12.58 -8.50 -2.93
N GLY A 25 -12.18 -7.31 -3.37
CA GLY A 25 -12.79 -6.05 -2.94
C GLY A 25 -12.47 -5.68 -1.49
N CYS A 26 -13.17 -4.67 -0.96
CA CYS A 26 -12.86 -4.09 0.36
C CYS A 26 -13.39 -4.89 1.56
N GLY A 27 -14.17 -5.96 1.33
CA GLY A 27 -14.71 -6.83 2.39
C GLY A 27 -16.01 -6.35 3.04
N ASN A 28 -16.58 -5.23 2.59
CA ASN A 28 -17.88 -4.75 3.07
C ASN A 28 -19.08 -5.53 2.49
N ASP A 29 -18.87 -6.28 1.40
CA ASP A 29 -19.93 -7.08 0.76
C ASP A 29 -20.05 -8.45 1.45
N ALA A 30 -20.96 -8.53 2.44
CA ALA A 30 -21.21 -9.75 3.19
C ALA A 30 -21.69 -10.92 2.29
N ALA A 31 -22.40 -10.64 1.19
CA ALA A 31 -22.90 -11.66 0.29
C ALA A 31 -21.78 -12.37 -0.50
N LYS A 32 -20.59 -11.77 -0.55
CA LYS A 32 -19.41 -12.29 -1.26
C LYS A 32 -18.27 -12.70 -0.32
N GLY A 33 -18.62 -13.13 0.89
CA GLY A 33 -17.67 -13.62 1.89
C GLY A 33 -17.08 -12.52 2.80
N GLY A 34 -17.55 -11.28 2.65
CA GLY A 34 -17.26 -10.16 3.56
C GLY A 34 -15.78 -10.04 3.93
N ARG A 35 -15.50 -9.96 5.23
CA ARG A 35 -14.15 -9.77 5.77
C ARG A 35 -13.19 -10.93 5.46
N GLU A 36 -13.67 -12.15 5.27
CA GLU A 36 -12.80 -13.28 4.90
C GLU A 36 -12.29 -13.14 3.47
N ALA A 37 -13.14 -12.68 2.54
CA ALA A 37 -12.75 -12.43 1.17
C ALA A 37 -11.67 -11.34 1.09
N TYR A 38 -11.78 -10.27 1.88
CA TYR A 38 -10.78 -9.18 1.93
C TYR A 38 -9.33 -9.67 2.05
N PHE A 39 -9.08 -10.73 2.83
CA PHE A 39 -7.73 -11.26 3.02
C PHE A 39 -7.15 -11.97 1.79
N LYS A 40 -7.95 -12.23 0.75
CA LYS A 40 -7.51 -12.82 -0.51
C LYS A 40 -6.91 -11.81 -1.49
N ASN A 41 -7.11 -10.50 -1.28
CA ASN A 41 -6.47 -9.47 -2.10
C ASN A 41 -4.93 -9.62 -2.10
N PRO A 42 -4.23 -9.15 -3.15
CA PRO A 42 -2.77 -9.22 -3.20
C PRO A 42 -2.13 -8.53 -2.01
N VAL A 43 -0.95 -9.01 -1.58
CA VAL A 43 -0.19 -8.37 -0.49
C VAL A 43 1.26 -8.19 -0.91
N TYR A 44 1.79 -7.00 -0.63
CA TYR A 44 3.18 -6.65 -0.88
C TYR A 44 3.85 -6.26 0.43
N HIS A 45 5.07 -6.72 0.66
CA HIS A 45 5.92 -6.24 1.74
C HIS A 45 6.79 -5.10 1.24
N ILE A 46 6.76 -3.97 1.97
CA ILE A 46 7.70 -2.86 1.85
C ILE A 46 8.65 -2.95 3.05
N ALA A 47 9.92 -3.23 2.81
CA ALA A 47 10.95 -3.29 3.84
C ALA A 47 11.80 -2.02 3.79
N LEU A 48 11.71 -1.19 4.82
CA LEU A 48 12.56 -0.01 4.99
C LEU A 48 13.89 -0.43 5.62
N GLU A 49 14.99 -0.23 4.91
CA GLU A 49 16.34 -0.70 5.31
C GLU A 49 17.05 0.30 6.25
N ASP A 50 16.37 1.36 6.66
CA ASP A 50 16.90 2.34 7.60
C ASP A 50 16.52 1.99 9.04
N GLY A 51 17.47 2.19 9.94
CA GLY A 51 17.29 2.09 11.37
C GLY A 51 16.71 3.37 12.00
N SER A 52 16.03 4.24 11.25
CA SER A 52 15.43 5.50 11.74
C SER A 52 13.93 5.37 12.09
N ASP A 53 13.41 6.27 12.94
CA ASP A 53 11.96 6.44 13.18
C ASP A 53 11.34 7.53 12.29
N ASP A 54 12.16 8.20 11.48
CA ASP A 54 11.82 9.43 10.79
C ASP A 54 11.82 9.30 9.26
N ASN A 55 11.39 8.14 8.73
CA ASN A 55 11.30 7.95 7.28
C ASN A 55 10.06 8.64 6.69
N CYS A 56 10.21 9.25 5.52
CA CYS A 56 9.10 9.71 4.70
C CYS A 56 8.75 8.61 3.71
N LEU A 57 7.47 8.22 3.64
CA LEU A 57 6.95 7.20 2.74
C LEU A 57 5.77 7.76 1.94
N LEU A 58 5.83 7.63 0.62
CA LEU A 58 4.73 7.92 -0.28
C LEU A 58 4.40 6.67 -1.08
N VAL A 59 3.15 6.22 -1.01
CA VAL A 59 2.64 5.10 -1.80
C VAL A 59 1.52 5.62 -2.69
N ASP A 60 1.61 5.42 -4.00
CA ASP A 60 0.49 5.60 -4.91
C ASP A 60 0.05 4.28 -5.56
N LEU A 61 -1.27 4.13 -5.68
CA LEU A 61 -1.92 3.00 -6.34
C LEU A 61 -2.68 3.53 -7.55
N ARG A 62 -2.40 2.95 -8.72
CA ARG A 62 -3.09 3.22 -9.98
C ARG A 62 -3.79 1.95 -10.44
N GLY A 63 -5.06 2.06 -10.81
CA GLY A 63 -5.85 0.98 -11.40
C GLY A 63 -6.70 1.50 -12.58
N PRO A 64 -7.63 0.69 -13.10
CA PRO A 64 -8.59 1.11 -14.12
C PRO A 64 -9.42 2.30 -13.63
N LYS A 65 -9.74 3.24 -14.53
CA LYS A 65 -10.44 4.49 -14.16
C LYS A 65 -11.85 4.23 -13.63
N GLU A 66 -12.48 3.17 -14.13
CA GLU A 66 -13.79 2.69 -13.74
C GLU A 66 -13.82 2.03 -12.34
N TYR A 67 -12.66 1.69 -11.76
CA TYR A 67 -12.59 1.05 -10.45
C TYR A 67 -12.26 2.07 -9.38
N SER A 68 -13.05 2.11 -8.31
CA SER A 68 -12.68 2.84 -7.11
C SER A 68 -11.67 1.99 -6.35
N VAL A 69 -10.44 2.49 -6.19
CA VAL A 69 -9.30 1.77 -5.62
C VAL A 69 -8.88 2.34 -4.27
N GLY A 70 -8.32 1.47 -3.43
CA GLY A 70 -7.88 1.76 -2.07
C GLY A 70 -6.79 0.78 -1.63
N PHE A 71 -6.09 1.11 -0.56
CA PHE A 71 -5.16 0.17 0.08
C PHE A 71 -5.03 0.41 1.57
N ASP A 72 -4.61 -0.64 2.27
CA ASP A 72 -4.16 -0.59 3.66
C ASP A 72 -2.65 -0.78 3.75
N LEU A 73 -2.05 -0.18 4.79
CA LEU A 73 -0.66 -0.35 5.18
C LEU A 73 -0.59 -0.73 6.67
N VAL A 74 -0.04 -1.91 6.96
CA VAL A 74 0.06 -2.46 8.32
C VAL A 74 1.50 -2.83 8.62
N GLN A 75 2.02 -2.45 9.79
CA GLN A 75 3.34 -2.89 10.22
C GLN A 75 3.31 -4.39 10.55
N VAL A 76 4.23 -5.15 9.94
CA VAL A 76 4.40 -6.60 10.17
C VAL A 76 5.48 -6.83 11.21
N SER A 77 6.60 -6.11 11.09
CA SER A 77 7.69 -6.19 12.05
C SER A 77 8.46 -4.87 12.08
N SER A 78 9.05 -4.58 13.23
CA SER A 78 9.97 -3.46 13.41
C SER A 78 10.90 -3.78 14.56
N PHE A 79 12.17 -3.41 14.42
CA PHE A 79 13.13 -3.42 15.52
C PHE A 79 13.10 -2.11 16.32
N ARG A 80 12.18 -1.20 15.98
CA ARG A 80 12.01 0.10 16.63
C ARG A 80 10.93 0.00 17.71
N ASN A 81 11.09 0.76 18.78
CA ASN A 81 10.13 0.81 19.90
C ASN A 81 9.02 1.87 19.69
N ARG A 82 8.66 2.15 18.43
CA ARG A 82 7.63 3.12 18.07
C ARG A 82 6.43 2.39 17.47
N PRO A 83 5.25 2.45 18.12
CA PRO A 83 4.03 1.86 17.56
C PRO A 83 3.69 2.48 16.20
N PHE A 84 3.30 1.65 15.24
CA PHE A 84 2.75 2.08 13.98
C PHE A 84 1.32 1.55 13.85
N GLU A 85 0.34 2.43 14.01
CA GLU A 85 -1.05 2.12 13.76
C GLU A 85 -1.27 1.82 12.27
N ARG A 86 -2.18 0.89 11.97
CA ARG A 86 -2.65 0.68 10.59
C ARG A 86 -3.04 2.01 9.96
N LYS A 87 -2.57 2.24 8.74
CA LYS A 87 -2.96 3.37 7.90
C LYS A 87 -3.64 2.85 6.63
N ASP A 88 -4.37 3.71 5.97
CA ASP A 88 -5.04 3.43 4.71
C ASP A 88 -5.01 4.66 3.80
N SER A 89 -5.34 4.46 2.53
CA SER A 89 -5.37 5.53 1.52
C SER A 89 -6.56 6.50 1.67
N GLY A 90 -7.39 6.34 2.70
CA GLY A 90 -8.67 7.03 2.87
C GLY A 90 -9.77 6.47 1.98
N ALA A 91 -10.72 7.33 1.61
CA ALA A 91 -11.84 6.98 0.74
C ALA A 91 -11.35 6.37 -0.59
N PHE A 92 -12.05 5.34 -1.08
CA PHE A 92 -11.77 4.73 -2.37
C PHE A 92 -12.00 5.75 -3.49
N ARG A 93 -11.05 5.86 -4.42
CA ARG A 93 -11.08 6.85 -5.50
C ARG A 93 -10.97 6.19 -6.88
N PRO A 94 -11.69 6.69 -7.90
CA PRO A 94 -11.60 6.14 -9.25
C PRO A 94 -10.16 6.20 -9.81
N GLY A 95 -9.60 5.04 -10.16
CA GLY A 95 -8.33 4.87 -10.87
C GLY A 95 -7.04 5.26 -10.14
N PHE A 96 -7.10 6.10 -9.11
CA PHE A 96 -5.91 6.59 -8.41
C PHE A 96 -6.17 6.95 -6.95
N THR A 97 -5.29 6.50 -6.07
CA THR A 97 -5.20 6.99 -4.69
C THR A 97 -3.75 6.97 -4.20
N PHE A 98 -3.46 7.70 -3.12
CA PHE A 98 -2.13 7.75 -2.53
C PHE A 98 -2.20 7.91 -1.01
N LEU A 99 -1.10 7.60 -0.35
CA LEU A 99 -0.86 7.82 1.07
C LEU A 99 0.53 8.40 1.25
N GLN A 100 0.59 9.58 1.88
CA GLN A 100 1.84 10.20 2.32
C GLN A 100 1.94 10.08 3.84
N LEU A 101 3.07 9.56 4.32
CA LEU A 101 3.39 9.43 5.73
C LEU A 101 4.76 10.01 6.01
N ASP A 102 4.84 10.73 7.13
CA ASP A 102 6.10 11.13 7.74
C ASP A 102 6.29 10.32 9.02
N GLN A 103 7.53 10.29 9.50
CA GLN A 103 7.87 9.60 10.75
C GLN A 103 7.52 8.11 10.78
N VAL A 104 7.80 7.44 9.66
CA VAL A 104 7.61 5.99 9.53
C VAL A 104 8.83 5.26 10.12
N PRO A 105 8.64 4.39 11.11
CA PRO A 105 9.72 3.56 11.64
C PRO A 105 10.35 2.65 10.61
N GLY A 106 11.64 2.34 10.79
CA GLY A 106 12.28 1.23 10.10
C GLY A 106 11.55 -0.07 10.38
N GLY A 107 11.31 -0.89 9.36
CA GLY A 107 10.52 -2.11 9.52
C GLY A 107 9.96 -2.66 8.22
N VAL A 108 9.16 -3.71 8.35
CA VAL A 108 8.44 -4.36 7.24
C VAL A 108 6.96 -4.03 7.35
N TYR A 109 6.38 -3.58 6.24
CA TYR A 109 4.99 -3.15 6.13
C TYR A 109 4.26 -3.96 5.07
N ALA A 110 3.09 -4.49 5.41
CA ALA A 110 2.18 -5.13 4.47
C ALA A 110 1.27 -4.09 3.84
N LEU A 111 1.41 -3.93 2.52
CA LEU A 111 0.54 -3.14 1.65
C LEU A 111 -0.47 -4.07 0.97
N ARG A 112 -1.76 -3.80 1.11
CA ARG A 112 -2.84 -4.55 0.44
C ARG A 112 -3.61 -3.64 -0.51
N PRO A 113 -3.35 -3.68 -1.83
CA PRO A 113 -4.18 -3.00 -2.83
C PRO A 113 -5.50 -3.73 -3.06
N MET A 114 -6.60 -2.99 -3.16
CA MET A 114 -7.92 -3.56 -3.44
C MET A 114 -8.82 -2.59 -4.21
N THR A 115 -9.84 -3.15 -4.85
CA THR A 115 -10.98 -2.39 -5.36
C THR A 115 -12.04 -2.23 -4.27
N PHE A 116 -12.97 -1.31 -4.45
CA PHE A 116 -14.13 -1.20 -3.56
C PHE A 116 -15.06 -2.43 -3.74
N VAL A 117 -15.36 -2.78 -4.99
CA VAL A 117 -16.27 -3.87 -5.36
C VAL A 117 -15.48 -5.13 -5.72
N SER A 118 -15.84 -6.26 -5.12
CA SER A 118 -15.30 -7.59 -5.46
C SER A 118 -15.68 -8.03 -6.88
N GLY A 119 -14.84 -8.82 -7.53
CA GLY A 119 -15.00 -9.32 -8.89
C GLY A 119 -14.51 -8.35 -9.97
N GLN A 120 -13.99 -7.18 -9.57
CA GLN A 120 -13.35 -6.24 -10.48
C GLN A 120 -11.92 -6.72 -10.79
N GLU A 121 -11.78 -7.44 -11.90
CA GLU A 121 -10.49 -7.92 -12.37
C GLU A 121 -9.78 -6.86 -13.21
N GLY A 122 -8.49 -6.66 -12.99
CA GLY A 122 -7.73 -5.70 -13.78
C GLY A 122 -6.32 -5.44 -13.24
N PRO A 123 -5.48 -4.80 -14.07
CA PRO A 123 -4.12 -4.48 -13.69
C PRO A 123 -4.09 -3.31 -12.70
N PHE A 124 -3.05 -3.28 -11.88
CA PHE A 124 -2.70 -2.11 -11.09
C PHE A 124 -1.19 -1.89 -11.06
N ILE A 125 -0.81 -0.67 -10.69
CA ILE A 125 0.58 -0.29 -10.45
C ILE A 125 0.65 0.31 -9.05
N ILE A 126 1.54 -0.24 -8.22
CA ILE A 126 1.98 0.37 -6.98
C ILE A 126 3.26 1.13 -7.27
N ARG A 127 3.37 2.36 -6.80
CA ARG A 127 4.64 3.07 -6.72
C ARG A 127 4.91 3.42 -5.27
N VAL A 128 6.12 3.10 -4.82
CA VAL A 128 6.61 3.45 -3.50
C VAL A 128 7.76 4.43 -3.68
N GLN A 129 7.73 5.51 -2.91
CA GLN A 129 8.82 6.47 -2.80
C GLN A 129 9.19 6.63 -1.33
N CYS A 130 10.49 6.65 -1.04
CA CYS A 130 10.96 6.71 0.34
C CYS A 130 12.20 7.59 0.50
N SER A 131 12.38 8.14 1.70
CA SER A 131 13.59 8.86 2.11
C SER A 131 14.81 7.96 2.28
N CYS A 132 14.59 6.68 2.58
CA CYS A 132 15.64 5.68 2.77
C CYS A 132 15.69 4.63 1.64
N ASN A 133 16.70 3.76 1.70
CA ASN A 133 16.68 2.53 0.92
C ASN A 133 15.54 1.62 1.38
N PHE A 134 14.92 0.96 0.41
CA PHE A 134 13.85 0.03 0.68
C PHE A 134 13.76 -1.00 -0.44
N SER A 135 13.06 -2.10 -0.16
CA SER A 135 12.61 -3.05 -1.17
C SER A 135 11.10 -3.25 -1.09
N ILE A 136 10.48 -3.58 -2.21
CA ILE A 136 9.09 -4.02 -2.28
C ILE A 136 9.04 -5.42 -2.93
N LYS A 137 8.24 -6.33 -2.35
CA LYS A 137 8.07 -7.70 -2.86
C LYS A 137 6.62 -8.16 -2.68
N LYS A 138 6.06 -8.81 -3.70
CA LYS A 138 4.78 -9.51 -3.58
C LYS A 138 4.95 -10.74 -2.67
N ILE A 139 4.03 -10.95 -1.75
CA ILE A 139 4.00 -12.12 -0.85
C ILE A 139 2.72 -12.96 -1.00
N GLN A 140 1.68 -12.41 -1.62
CA GLN A 140 0.43 -13.09 -1.96
C GLN A 140 -0.13 -12.52 -3.26
#